data_AF-A0A086ADV8-F1
#
_entry.id   AF-A0A086ADV8-F1
#
_cell.length_a   1.000
_cell.length_b   1.000
_cell.length_c   1.000
_cell.angle_alpha   90.00
_cell.angle_beta   90.00
_cell.angle_gamma   90.00
#
_symmetry.space_group_name_H-M   'P 1'
#
loop_
_entity.id
_entity.type
_entity.pdbx_description
1 polymer ?
#
loop_
_entity_poly.entity_id
_entity_poly.type
_entity_poly.pdbx_seq_one_letter_code
_entity_poly.pdbx_strand_id
1 'polypeptide(L)'
;MPGLTLKRKTEYFQNEKEKKEFIFSTIDKLIVLFPDYDHFRISDFYKVIEPDISKRKKFHTITHYVESILIEKRIIETIPNYNLQYKLTDNGRIAKDKGGYRKYLKSISVKRDYVKIGSFIIAFCTSVATITFLVLNYKLTVKRDKLEMENKRLHSTIDSLKNKHKLK
;
A
#
# COMPACT_ATOMS: atom_id res chain seq x y z
N MET A 1 30.40 56.16 -8.48
CA MET A 1 30.03 54.81 -8.00
C MET A 1 29.43 54.04 -9.17
N PRO A 2 30.08 52.99 -9.69
CA PRO A 2 29.44 52.15 -10.70
C PRO A 2 28.25 51.43 -10.07
N GLY A 3 27.06 51.63 -10.64
CA GLY A 3 25.80 51.10 -10.13
C GLY A 3 25.75 49.57 -10.20
N LEU A 4 25.21 48.95 -9.14
CA LEU A 4 24.86 47.54 -9.11
C LEU A 4 23.88 47.23 -10.26
N THR A 5 24.39 46.66 -11.33
CA THR A 5 23.56 46.08 -12.38
C THR A 5 22.93 44.80 -11.82
N LEU A 6 21.63 44.86 -11.52
CA LEU A 6 20.83 43.70 -11.17
C LEU A 6 20.91 42.69 -12.33
N LYS A 7 21.72 41.63 -12.16
CA LYS A 7 21.72 40.51 -13.10
C LYS A 7 20.30 39.95 -13.18
N ARG A 8 19.81 39.73 -14.41
CA ARG A 8 18.50 39.11 -14.67
C ARG A 8 18.29 37.90 -13.75
N LYS A 9 17.11 37.84 -13.13
CA LYS A 9 16.69 36.71 -12.28
C LYS A 9 16.83 35.42 -13.09
N THR A 10 17.71 34.54 -12.67
CA THR A 10 17.88 33.22 -13.31
C THR A 10 16.67 32.37 -12.99
N GLU A 11 15.88 32.02 -14.00
CA GLU A 11 14.80 31.04 -13.88
C GLU A 11 15.40 29.64 -14.00
N TYR A 12 15.29 28.86 -12.94
CA TYR A 12 15.89 27.52 -12.86
C TYR A 12 14.92 26.39 -13.28
N PHE A 13 13.62 26.68 -13.36
CA PHE A 13 12.56 25.72 -13.66
C PHE A 13 11.56 26.34 -14.63
N GLN A 14 11.10 25.58 -15.61
CA GLN A 14 10.15 26.04 -16.62
C GLN A 14 8.71 26.07 -16.07
N ASN A 15 8.39 25.21 -15.11
CA ASN A 15 7.06 25.13 -14.49
C ASN A 15 7.12 24.47 -13.09
N GLU A 16 6.01 24.57 -12.34
CA GLU A 16 5.90 24.01 -10.98
C GLU A 16 5.92 22.47 -10.95
N LYS A 17 5.53 21.78 -12.04
CA LYS A 17 5.57 20.32 -12.11
C LYS A 17 7.01 19.82 -12.16
N GLU A 18 7.85 20.40 -13.03
CA GLU A 18 9.28 20.12 -13.12
C GLU A 18 9.97 20.36 -11.78
N LYS A 19 9.66 21.48 -11.12
CA LYS A 19 10.19 21.81 -9.80
C LYS A 19 9.83 20.76 -8.76
N LYS A 20 8.58 20.31 -8.71
CA LYS A 20 8.15 19.24 -7.79
C LYS A 20 8.87 17.92 -8.05
N GLU A 21 8.98 17.50 -9.31
CA GLU A 21 9.71 16.29 -9.68
C GLU A 21 11.18 16.37 -9.29
N PHE A 22 11.81 17.52 -9.51
CA PHE A 22 13.19 17.79 -9.11
C PHE A 22 13.38 17.76 -7.60
N ILE A 23 12.45 18.32 -6.81
CA ILE A 23 12.46 18.24 -5.34
C ILE A 23 12.44 16.79 -4.88
N PHE A 24 11.50 15.98 -5.36
CA PHE A 24 11.42 14.57 -4.94
C PHE A 24 12.63 13.74 -5.38
N SER A 25 13.15 13.98 -6.58
CA SER A 25 14.38 13.35 -7.05
C SER A 25 15.58 13.73 -6.18
N THR A 26 15.66 15.00 -5.76
CA THR A 26 16.70 15.50 -4.86
C THR A 26 16.61 14.85 -3.48
N ILE A 27 15.41 14.73 -2.92
CA ILE A 27 15.17 14.03 -1.65
C ILE A 27 15.67 12.58 -1.70
N ASP A 28 15.31 11.84 -2.76
CA ASP A 28 15.73 10.44 -2.91
C ASP A 28 17.26 10.30 -2.93
N LYS A 29 17.96 11.21 -3.61
CA LYS A 29 19.43 11.22 -3.65
C LYS A 29 20.06 11.58 -2.31
N LEU A 30 19.49 12.57 -1.61
CA LEU A 30 20.03 13.07 -0.35
C LEU A 30 19.93 12.07 0.79
N ILE A 31 18.78 11.40 0.96
CA ILE A 31 18.54 10.49 2.09
C ILE A 31 19.60 9.40 2.18
N VAL A 32 20.03 8.88 1.03
CA VAL A 32 21.05 7.82 0.96
C VAL A 32 22.42 8.30 1.46
N LEU A 33 22.68 9.60 1.41
CA LEU A 33 23.96 10.22 1.77
C LEU A 33 24.02 10.70 3.22
N PHE A 34 22.88 10.84 3.90
CA PHE A 34 22.85 11.37 5.26
C PHE A 34 23.49 10.41 6.28
N PRO A 35 24.23 10.91 7.28
CA PRO A 35 24.75 10.08 8.36
C PRO A 35 23.63 9.59 9.26
N ASP A 36 23.74 8.35 9.75
CA ASP A 36 22.66 7.66 10.47
C ASP A 36 22.43 8.19 11.90
N TYR A 37 23.48 8.69 12.53
CA TYR A 37 23.46 9.09 13.95
C TYR A 37 24.01 10.50 14.20
N ASP A 38 24.78 11.05 13.26
CA ASP A 38 25.39 12.36 13.39
C ASP A 38 24.49 13.51 12.93
N HIS A 39 24.86 14.72 13.34
CA HIS A 39 24.23 15.94 12.85
C HIS A 39 24.78 16.34 11.50
N PHE A 40 23.94 16.90 10.65
CA PHE A 40 24.34 17.31 9.31
C PHE A 40 23.56 18.51 8.79
N ARG A 41 24.11 19.19 7.78
CA ARG A 41 23.38 20.18 6.98
C ARG A 41 23.09 19.61 5.62
N ILE A 42 21.85 19.79 5.14
CA ILE A 42 21.44 19.27 3.83
C ILE A 42 22.31 19.86 2.70
N SER A 43 22.65 21.15 2.81
CA SER A 43 23.49 21.85 1.83
C SER A 43 24.86 21.22 1.62
N ASP A 44 25.40 20.57 2.64
CA ASP A 44 26.75 19.99 2.58
C ASP A 44 26.81 18.81 1.62
N PHE A 45 25.67 18.19 1.30
CA PHE A 45 25.57 17.06 0.38
C PHE A 45 25.32 17.49 -1.07
N TYR A 46 24.99 18.76 -1.35
CA TYR A 46 24.81 19.21 -2.73
C TYR A 46 26.09 19.12 -3.55
N LYS A 47 27.25 19.32 -2.90
CA LYS A 47 28.57 19.13 -3.55
C LYS A 47 28.84 17.68 -3.95
N VAL A 48 28.21 16.73 -3.26
CA VAL A 48 28.32 15.29 -3.55
C VAL A 48 27.40 14.90 -4.70
N ILE A 49 26.18 15.49 -4.75
CA ILE A 49 25.20 15.21 -5.80
C ILE A 49 25.54 15.92 -7.12
N GLU A 50 26.03 17.14 -7.07
CA GLU A 50 26.39 17.97 -8.22
C GLU A 50 27.72 18.68 -7.97
N PRO A 51 28.83 18.19 -8.54
CA PRO A 51 30.14 18.82 -8.38
C PRO A 51 30.22 20.23 -8.99
N ASP A 52 29.48 20.50 -10.06
CA ASP A 52 29.49 21.80 -10.75
C ASP A 52 28.83 22.89 -9.89
N ILE A 53 29.59 23.94 -9.58
CA ILE A 53 29.14 25.10 -8.79
C ILE A 53 27.96 25.81 -9.45
N SER A 54 27.97 25.94 -10.78
CA SER A 54 26.93 26.66 -11.52
C SER A 54 25.59 25.94 -11.43
N LYS A 55 25.63 24.60 -11.55
CA LYS A 55 24.43 23.75 -11.46
C LYS A 55 23.93 23.59 -10.02
N ARG A 56 24.83 23.64 -9.02
CA ARG A 56 24.46 23.59 -7.59
C ARG A 56 23.49 24.68 -7.16
N LYS A 57 23.54 25.86 -7.78
CA LYS A 57 22.61 26.96 -7.47
C LYS A 57 21.14 26.54 -7.61
N LYS A 58 20.82 25.63 -8.55
CA LYS A 58 19.47 25.07 -8.72
C LYS A 58 19.00 24.32 -7.46
N PHE A 59 19.89 23.59 -6.79
CA PHE A 59 19.56 22.88 -5.54
C PHE A 59 19.27 23.85 -4.38
N HIS A 60 20.07 24.91 -4.25
CA HIS A 60 19.85 25.92 -3.22
C HIS A 60 18.48 26.61 -3.33
N THR A 61 17.95 26.74 -4.55
CA THR A 61 16.61 27.35 -4.77
C THR A 61 15.46 26.47 -4.27
N ILE A 62 15.69 25.17 -4.04
CA ILE A 62 14.67 24.23 -3.57
C ILE A 62 14.93 23.72 -2.13
N THR A 63 16.01 24.13 -1.49
CA THR A 63 16.44 23.62 -0.17
C THR A 63 15.34 23.71 0.88
N HIS A 64 14.68 24.86 1.00
CA HIS A 64 13.59 25.04 1.95
C HIS A 64 12.42 24.07 1.73
N TYR A 65 12.10 23.74 0.48
CA TYR A 65 11.05 22.75 0.17
C TYR A 65 11.48 21.33 0.53
N VAL A 66 12.75 21.00 0.28
CA VAL A 66 13.35 19.72 0.67
C VAL A 66 13.31 19.55 2.19
N GLU A 67 13.77 20.56 2.94
CA GLU A 67 13.73 20.59 4.41
C GLU A 67 12.30 20.41 4.92
N SER A 68 11.37 21.22 4.42
CA SER A 68 9.97 21.18 4.85
C SER A 68 9.35 19.80 4.67
N ILE A 69 9.56 19.17 3.50
CA ILE A 69 9.02 17.83 3.23
C ILE A 69 9.66 16.80 4.15
N LEU A 70 10.98 16.81 4.33
CA LEU A 70 11.68 15.83 5.16
C LEU A 70 11.26 15.93 6.64
N ILE A 71 11.03 17.14 7.14
CA ILE A 71 10.55 17.38 8.51
C ILE A 71 9.08 16.96 8.65
N GLU A 72 8.20 17.41 7.75
CA GLU A 72 6.77 17.08 7.78
C GLU A 72 6.54 15.56 7.75
N LYS A 73 7.38 14.85 6.99
CA LYS A 73 7.32 13.39 6.85
C LYS A 73 8.11 12.65 7.93
N ARG A 74 8.63 13.36 8.92
CA ARG A 74 9.41 12.83 10.05
C ARG A 74 10.58 11.96 9.59
N ILE A 75 11.24 12.33 8.50
CA ILE A 75 12.46 11.67 8.00
C ILE A 75 13.69 12.27 8.68
N ILE A 76 13.67 13.58 8.89
CA ILE A 76 14.67 14.31 9.66
C ILE A 76 13.99 15.09 10.78
N GLU A 77 14.76 15.43 11.80
CA GLU A 77 14.37 16.34 12.87
C GLU A 77 15.39 17.47 13.01
N THR A 78 14.92 18.63 13.45
CA THR A 78 15.77 19.79 13.76
C THR A 78 16.40 19.61 15.13
N ILE A 79 17.71 19.83 15.26
CA ILE A 79 18.38 19.76 16.55
C ILE A 79 18.18 21.08 17.31
N PRO A 80 17.66 21.04 18.56
CA PRO A 80 17.56 22.25 19.39
C PRO A 80 18.93 22.88 19.59
N ASN A 81 19.01 24.21 19.51
CA ASN A 81 20.23 25.01 19.72
C ASN A 81 21.30 24.95 18.60
N TYR A 82 21.10 24.19 17.52
CA TYR A 82 22.02 24.15 16.38
C TYR A 82 21.35 24.69 15.11
N ASN A 83 21.83 25.85 14.63
CA ASN A 83 21.28 26.47 13.42
C ASN A 83 21.51 25.58 12.19
N LEU A 84 20.41 25.25 11.52
CA LEU A 84 20.34 24.52 10.24
C LEU A 84 20.97 23.12 10.29
N GLN A 85 21.05 22.50 11.48
CA GLN A 85 21.47 21.11 11.62
C GLN A 85 20.29 20.19 11.84
N TYR A 86 20.39 19.03 11.21
CA TYR A 86 19.37 17.99 11.23
C TYR A 86 19.97 16.66 11.64
N LYS A 87 19.10 15.76 12.08
CA LYS A 87 19.42 14.36 12.36
C LYS A 87 18.39 13.46 11.71
N LEU A 88 18.82 12.27 11.27
CA LEU A 88 17.90 11.25 10.79
C LEU A 88 17.07 10.69 11.96
N THR A 89 15.76 10.59 11.75
CA THR A 89 14.87 9.84 12.64
C THR A 89 14.96 8.34 12.36
N ASP A 90 14.29 7.50 13.15
CA ASP A 90 14.14 6.07 12.84
C ASP A 90 13.51 5.82 11.46
N ASN A 91 12.47 6.58 11.11
CA ASN A 91 11.84 6.50 9.79
C ASN A 91 12.81 6.90 8.67
N GLY A 92 13.66 7.90 8.94
CA GLY A 92 14.67 8.32 7.98
C GLY A 92 15.75 7.28 7.75
N ARG A 93 16.20 6.60 8.81
CA ARG A 93 17.12 5.45 8.70
C ARG A 93 16.49 4.31 7.90
N ILE A 94 15.25 3.94 8.20
CA ILE A 94 14.52 2.95 7.41
C ILE A 94 14.41 3.38 5.94
N ALA A 95 14.13 4.66 5.68
CA ALA A 95 14.03 5.17 4.31
C ALA A 95 15.37 5.11 3.56
N LYS A 96 16.47 5.38 4.26
CA LYS A 96 17.83 5.21 3.75
C LYS A 96 18.16 3.75 3.46
N ASP A 97 17.85 2.83 4.36
CA ASP A 97 18.06 1.39 4.17
C ASP A 97 17.26 0.84 2.98
N LYS A 98 16.07 1.39 2.72
CA LYS A 98 15.29 1.08 1.51
C LYS A 98 15.85 1.71 0.24
N GLY A 99 16.87 2.55 0.33
CA GLY A 99 17.54 3.20 -0.79
C GLY A 99 16.79 4.41 -1.35
N GLY A 100 16.05 5.14 -0.50
CA GLY A 100 15.41 6.41 -0.85
C GLY A 100 13.96 6.54 -0.38
N TYR A 101 13.44 7.77 -0.39
CA TYR A 101 12.10 8.13 0.08
C TYR A 101 10.98 7.45 -0.72
N ARG A 102 11.06 7.43 -2.06
CA ARG A 102 10.04 6.78 -2.90
C ARG A 102 9.92 5.28 -2.63
N LYS A 103 11.07 4.59 -2.47
CA LYS A 103 11.11 3.16 -2.15
C LYS A 103 10.53 2.89 -0.77
N TYR A 104 10.84 3.74 0.19
CA TYR A 104 10.24 3.73 1.52
C TYR A 104 8.71 3.85 1.48
N LEU A 105 8.17 4.85 0.78
CA LEU A 105 6.73 5.03 0.64
C LEU A 105 6.04 3.80 0.02
N LYS A 106 6.66 3.19 -1.01
CA LYS A 106 6.16 1.95 -1.60
C LYS A 106 6.19 0.78 -0.61
N SER A 107 7.17 0.71 0.29
CA SER A 107 7.25 -0.36 1.29
C SER A 107 6.16 -0.25 2.37
N ILE A 108 5.74 0.98 2.71
CA ILE A 108 4.67 1.22 3.68
C ILE A 108 3.29 1.00 3.04
N SER A 109 3.13 1.36 1.76
CA SER A 109 1.83 1.28 1.08
C SER A 109 1.33 -0.14 0.83
N VAL A 110 2.18 -1.17 0.96
CA VAL A 110 1.86 -2.57 0.62
C VAL A 110 1.16 -3.36 1.74
N LYS A 111 0.95 -2.80 2.95
CA LYS A 111 0.21 -3.49 4.03
C LYS A 111 -1.27 -3.10 4.16
N ARG A 112 -1.99 -2.85 3.06
CA ARG A 112 -3.47 -2.80 3.12
C ARG A 112 -4.03 -4.22 3.13
N ASP A 113 -4.08 -4.85 4.30
CA ASP A 113 -5.06 -5.86 4.76
C ASP A 113 -5.66 -6.87 3.74
N TYR A 114 -4.95 -7.26 2.67
CA TYR A 114 -5.40 -8.28 1.71
C TYR A 114 -5.66 -9.63 2.39
N VAL A 115 -4.96 -9.90 3.49
CA VAL A 115 -5.20 -11.08 4.32
C VAL A 115 -6.56 -11.00 5.01
N LYS A 116 -6.98 -9.85 5.55
CA LYS A 116 -8.30 -9.70 6.18
C LYS A 116 -9.44 -9.74 5.16
N ILE A 117 -9.24 -9.10 4.01
CA ILE A 117 -10.21 -9.12 2.90
C ILE A 117 -10.36 -10.56 2.35
N GLY A 118 -9.24 -11.26 2.16
CA GLY A 118 -9.23 -12.66 1.73
C GLY A 118 -9.95 -13.59 2.71
N SER A 119 -9.69 -13.46 4.01
CA SER A 119 -10.37 -14.26 5.04
C SER A 119 -11.89 -14.04 5.06
N PHE A 120 -12.35 -12.79 4.87
CA PHE A 120 -13.78 -12.48 4.82
C PHE A 120 -14.47 -13.07 3.59
N ILE A 121 -13.83 -12.98 2.42
CA ILE A 121 -14.38 -13.54 1.17
C ILE A 121 -14.45 -15.08 1.25
N ILE A 122 -13.41 -15.73 1.77
CA ILE A 122 -13.40 -17.20 1.92
C ILE A 122 -14.49 -17.66 2.91
N ALA A 123 -14.67 -16.96 4.04
CA ALA A 123 -15.72 -17.25 5.00
C ALA A 123 -17.13 -17.04 4.42
N PHE A 124 -17.30 -16.03 3.57
CA PHE A 124 -18.56 -15.77 2.88
C PHE A 124 -18.87 -16.85 1.84
N CYS A 125 -17.90 -17.23 1.00
CA CYS A 125 -18.09 -18.27 -0.02
C CYS A 125 -18.39 -19.64 0.61
N THR A 126 -17.69 -20.00 1.69
CA THR A 126 -17.90 -21.28 2.39
C THR A 126 -19.26 -21.34 3.09
N SER A 127 -19.71 -20.26 3.71
CA SER A 127 -21.04 -20.21 4.33
C SER A 127 -22.17 -20.31 3.30
N VAL A 128 -22.09 -19.59 2.18
CA VAL A 128 -23.06 -19.68 1.08
C VAL A 128 -23.11 -21.10 0.51
N ALA A 129 -21.97 -21.73 0.26
CA ALA A 129 -21.88 -23.11 -0.23
C ALA A 129 -22.50 -24.12 0.75
N THR A 130 -22.25 -23.94 2.05
CA THR A 130 -22.80 -24.82 3.09
C THR A 130 -24.31 -24.72 3.18
N ILE A 131 -24.86 -23.49 3.10
CA ILE A 131 -26.31 -23.27 3.09
C ILE A 131 -26.96 -23.89 1.85
N THR A 132 -26.35 -23.72 0.67
CA THR A 132 -26.89 -24.34 -0.56
C THR A 132 -26.86 -25.86 -0.51
N PHE A 133 -25.78 -26.45 0.02
CA PHE A 133 -25.68 -27.90 0.21
C PHE A 133 -26.73 -28.44 1.20
N LEU A 134 -26.96 -27.74 2.32
CA LEU A 134 -28.00 -28.09 3.29
C LEU A 134 -29.41 -28.06 2.67
N VAL A 135 -29.73 -27.02 1.89
CA VAL A 135 -31.02 -26.91 1.22
C VAL A 135 -31.21 -28.01 0.16
N LEU A 136 -30.16 -28.33 -0.60
CA LEU A 136 -30.18 -29.44 -1.57
C LEU A 136 -30.41 -30.78 -0.88
N ASN A 137 -29.67 -31.07 0.19
CA ASN A 137 -29.84 -32.30 0.96
C ASN A 137 -31.24 -32.42 1.55
N TYR A 138 -31.78 -31.34 2.11
CA TYR A 138 -33.16 -31.34 2.62
C TYR A 138 -34.17 -31.69 1.52
N LYS A 139 -34.05 -31.07 0.34
CA LYS A 139 -34.92 -31.39 -0.81
C LYS A 139 -34.77 -32.84 -1.27
N LEU A 140 -33.55 -33.39 -1.26
CA LEU A 140 -33.29 -34.78 -1.63
C LEU A 140 -33.89 -35.76 -0.61
N THR A 141 -33.76 -35.49 0.69
CA THR A 141 -34.36 -36.31 1.75
C THR A 141 -35.88 -36.34 1.65
N VAL A 142 -36.53 -35.17 1.49
CA VAL A 142 -37.98 -35.10 1.33
C VAL A 142 -38.46 -35.86 0.09
N LYS A 143 -37.70 -35.79 -1.02
CA LYS A 143 -38.01 -36.59 -2.22
C LYS A 143 -37.85 -38.09 -1.97
N ARG A 144 -36.78 -38.50 -1.29
CA ARG A 144 -36.53 -39.90 -0.93
C ARG A 144 -37.67 -40.46 -0.08
N ASP A 145 -38.09 -39.74 0.96
CA ASP A 145 -39.14 -40.19 1.87
C ASP A 145 -40.49 -40.34 1.15
N LYS A 146 -40.80 -39.41 0.22
CA LYS A 146 -41.98 -39.52 -0.64
C LYS A 146 -41.94 -40.77 -1.52
N LEU A 147 -40.82 -41.01 -2.19
CA LEU A 147 -40.63 -42.18 -3.04
C LEU A 147 -40.69 -43.49 -2.23
N GLU A 148 -40.15 -43.51 -1.01
CA GLU A 148 -40.21 -44.67 -0.13
C GLU A 148 -41.65 -44.98 0.32
N MET A 149 -42.42 -43.95 0.68
CA MET A 149 -43.85 -44.12 1.01
C MET A 149 -44.66 -44.61 -0.20
N GLU A 150 -44.41 -44.07 -1.38
CA GLU A 150 -45.08 -44.50 -2.61
C GLU A 150 -44.74 -45.95 -2.95
N ASN A 151 -43.47 -46.34 -2.82
CA ASN A 151 -43.03 -47.70 -3.06
C ASN A 151 -43.66 -48.69 -2.05
N LYS A 152 -43.73 -48.34 -0.76
CA LYS A 152 -44.44 -49.14 0.26
C LYS A 152 -45.93 -49.30 -0.06
N ARG A 153 -46.60 -48.25 -0.54
CA ARG A 153 -48.01 -48.30 -0.96
C ARG A 153 -48.22 -49.19 -2.18
N LEU A 154 -47.35 -49.11 -3.18
CA LEU A 154 -47.39 -49.96 -4.37
C LEU A 154 -47.19 -51.43 -4.01
N HIS A 155 -46.20 -51.75 -3.16
CA HIS A 155 -45.99 -53.11 -2.67
C HIS A 155 -47.22 -53.66 -1.93
N SER A 156 -47.80 -52.90 -1.00
CA SER A 156 -49.04 -53.29 -0.32
C SER A 156 -50.21 -53.52 -1.29
N THR A 157 -50.31 -52.69 -2.34
CA THR A 157 -51.35 -52.83 -3.36
C THR A 157 -51.13 -54.11 -4.18
N ILE A 158 -49.91 -54.38 -4.62
CA ILE A 158 -49.54 -55.60 -5.34
C ILE A 158 -49.83 -56.85 -4.50
N ASP A 159 -49.47 -56.85 -3.22
CA ASP A 159 -49.73 -57.99 -2.32
C ASP A 159 -51.22 -58.22 -2.10
N SER A 160 -52.02 -57.14 -1.96
CA SER A 160 -53.47 -57.24 -1.86
C SER A 160 -54.12 -57.81 -3.13
N LEU A 161 -53.61 -57.45 -4.31
CA LEU A 161 -54.08 -57.95 -5.61
C LEU A 161 -53.68 -59.41 -5.82
N LYS A 162 -52.46 -59.80 -5.46
CA LYS A 162 -52.00 -61.20 -5.48
C LYS A 162 -52.85 -62.08 -4.57
N ASN A 163 -53.20 -61.61 -3.37
CA ASN A 163 -54.05 -62.36 -2.44
C ASN A 163 -55.49 -62.50 -2.97
N LYS A 164 -56.05 -61.46 -3.61
CA LYS A 164 -57.35 -61.56 -4.28
C LYS A 164 -57.34 -62.54 -5.46
N HIS A 165 -56.23 -62.65 -6.19
CA HIS A 165 -56.11 -63.56 -7.32
C HIS A 165 -55.91 -65.03 -6.93
N LYS A 166 -55.40 -65.30 -5.71
CA LYS A 166 -55.30 -66.66 -5.13
C LYS A 166 -56.62 -67.18 -4.54
N LEU A 167 -57.61 -66.31 -4.36
CA LEU A 167 -58.94 -66.62 -3.80
C LEU A 167 -60.02 -66.85 -4.87
N LYS A 168 -59.64 -66.86 -6.15
CA LYS A 168 -60.44 -67.34 -7.28
C LYS A 168 -59.87 -68.65 -7.78
#